data_AF-C5KNW3-F1
#
_entry.id   AF-C5KNW3-F1
#
_cell.length_a   1.000
_cell.length_b   1.000
_cell.length_c   1.000
_cell.angle_alpha   90.00
_cell.angle_beta   90.00
_cell.angle_gamma   90.00
#
_symmetry.space_group_name_H-M   'P 1'
#
loop_
_entity.id
_entity.type
_entity.pdbx_description
1 polymer ?
#
loop_
_entity_poly.entity_id
_entity_poly.type
_entity_poly.pdbx_seq_one_letter_code
_entity_poly.pdbx_strand_id
1 'polypeptide(L)'
;MHDILDMMPESVKANKARTILQHLSEAWRCWKANVPWKVPGLAAPIENMILKYVKAKADWWTNSTYYNRERIKRGATVDKTLCKKNLGRLTRLWLKNEQERQHAYRKDGPYISGEDGVAIYTNTVHWLESRKFSPIPFPPLNYKHDTKLLILALERLKENYAAKARLNQTQREELSLIEQAYDNPHEALSRIKRHLLTMRAFKEVSIEFNDQYLYLVPIYDIDPLEKITDAYLDQYLWLEADQRMLFPNWVKPSDSEPPPLLVYK
;
A
#
# COMPACT_ATOMS: atom_id res chain seq x y z
N MET A 1 -37.25 -10.29 5.13
CA MET A 1 -38.40 -10.08 6.04
C MET A 1 -39.29 -11.30 6.05
N HIS A 2 -39.73 -11.82 4.91
CA HIS A 2 -40.50 -13.08 4.83
C HIS A 2 -39.80 -14.24 5.56
N ASP A 3 -38.57 -14.59 5.19
CA ASP A 3 -37.80 -15.65 5.87
C ASP A 3 -37.68 -15.44 7.39
N ILE A 4 -37.57 -14.19 7.85
CA ILE A 4 -37.49 -13.85 9.28
C ILE A 4 -38.82 -14.13 9.99
N LEU A 5 -39.94 -13.79 9.35
CA LEU A 5 -41.28 -13.97 9.90
C LEU A 5 -41.74 -15.43 9.84
N ASP A 6 -41.26 -16.20 8.85
CA ASP A 6 -41.58 -17.62 8.68
C ASP A 6 -40.77 -18.51 9.63
N MET A 7 -39.54 -18.10 9.97
CA MET A 7 -38.67 -18.82 10.92
C MET A 7 -39.01 -18.58 12.40
N MET A 8 -39.85 -17.59 12.72
CA MET A 8 -40.19 -17.24 14.09
C MET A 8 -41.55 -17.81 14.54
N PRO A 9 -41.68 -18.29 15.79
CA PRO A 9 -42.99 -18.63 16.38
C PRO A 9 -43.90 -17.40 16.41
N GLU A 10 -45.21 -17.60 16.21
CA GLU A 10 -46.22 -16.52 16.10
C GLU A 10 -46.17 -15.50 17.25
N SER A 11 -45.80 -15.91 18.46
CA SER A 11 -45.73 -15.07 19.65
C SER A 11 -44.56 -14.08 19.72
N VAL A 12 -43.59 -14.13 18.78
CA VAL A 12 -42.31 -13.38 18.88
C VAL A 12 -42.01 -12.48 17.65
N LYS A 13 -42.87 -12.50 16.63
CA LYS A 13 -42.54 -12.07 15.25
C LYS A 13 -42.20 -10.58 15.08
N ALA A 14 -42.93 -9.64 15.69
CA ALA A 14 -42.78 -8.22 15.37
C ALA A 14 -41.56 -7.55 16.03
N ASN A 15 -41.31 -7.84 17.31
CA ASN A 15 -40.30 -7.12 18.09
C ASN A 15 -38.85 -7.48 17.72
N LYS A 16 -38.60 -8.69 17.22
CA LYS A 16 -37.23 -9.16 16.90
C LYS A 16 -36.82 -8.93 15.44
N ALA A 17 -37.77 -8.71 14.53
CA ALA A 17 -37.48 -8.56 13.10
C ALA A 17 -36.56 -7.35 12.81
N ARG A 18 -36.79 -6.22 13.47
CA ARG A 18 -35.96 -5.01 13.32
C ARG A 18 -34.51 -5.24 13.76
N THR A 19 -34.31 -5.92 14.88
CA THR A 19 -32.98 -6.26 15.40
C THR A 19 -32.23 -7.21 14.47
N ILE A 20 -32.92 -8.20 13.90
CA ILE A 20 -32.32 -9.12 12.92
C ILE A 20 -31.88 -8.35 11.66
N LEU A 21 -32.65 -7.37 11.19
CA LEU A 21 -32.25 -6.50 10.07
C LEU A 21 -31.05 -5.61 10.39
N GLN A 22 -30.90 -5.18 11.64
CA GLN A 22 -29.70 -4.48 12.10
C GLN A 22 -28.47 -5.40 12.05
N HIS A 23 -28.59 -6.64 12.52
CA HIS A 23 -27.53 -7.64 12.40
C HIS A 23 -27.17 -7.94 10.95
N LEU A 24 -28.14 -8.05 10.04
CA LEU A 24 -27.89 -8.21 8.60
C LEU A 24 -27.11 -7.02 8.03
N SER A 25 -27.47 -5.80 8.42
CA SER A 25 -26.80 -4.58 7.98
C SER A 25 -25.36 -4.49 8.50
N GLU A 26 -25.13 -4.92 9.74
CA GLU A 26 -23.81 -4.96 10.36
C GLU A 26 -22.94 -6.06 9.75
N ALA A 27 -23.47 -7.27 9.56
CA ALA A 27 -22.78 -8.36 8.88
C ALA A 27 -22.32 -7.95 7.47
N TRP A 28 -23.14 -7.19 6.74
CA TRP A 28 -22.75 -6.61 5.45
C TRP A 28 -21.60 -5.59 5.56
N ARG A 29 -21.56 -4.77 6.62
CA ARG A 29 -20.46 -3.83 6.86
C ARG A 29 -19.18 -4.58 7.22
N CYS A 30 -19.24 -5.56 8.12
CA CYS A 30 -18.13 -6.44 8.46
C CYS A 30 -17.56 -7.13 7.21
N TRP A 31 -18.42 -7.68 6.35
CA TRP A 31 -17.99 -8.30 5.09
C TRP A 31 -17.20 -7.33 4.20
N LYS A 32 -17.68 -6.09 4.03
CA LYS A 32 -16.98 -5.04 3.24
C LYS A 32 -15.67 -4.55 3.87
N ALA A 33 -15.53 -4.67 5.18
CA ALA A 33 -14.35 -4.31 5.94
C ALA A 33 -13.37 -5.48 6.14
N ASN A 34 -13.74 -6.68 5.68
CA ASN A 34 -13.05 -7.94 5.94
C ASN A 34 -12.86 -8.27 7.43
N VAL A 35 -13.80 -7.83 8.26
CA VAL A 35 -13.81 -8.16 9.69
C VAL A 35 -14.64 -9.42 9.91
N PRO A 36 -14.14 -10.42 10.65
CA PRO A 36 -14.94 -11.58 11.02
C PRO A 36 -16.19 -11.15 11.79
N TRP A 37 -17.37 -11.51 11.27
CA TRP A 37 -18.63 -11.24 11.95
C TRP A 37 -19.05 -12.47 12.75
N LYS A 38 -19.04 -12.36 14.08
CA LYS A 38 -19.56 -13.37 15.00
C LYS A 38 -20.28 -12.69 16.15
N VAL A 39 -21.53 -13.09 16.40
CA VAL A 39 -22.35 -12.52 17.48
C VAL A 39 -22.56 -13.60 18.56
N PRO A 40 -22.03 -13.40 19.78
CA PRO A 40 -22.26 -14.32 20.89
C PRO A 40 -23.75 -14.48 21.20
N GLY A 41 -24.21 -15.72 21.38
CA GLY A 41 -25.61 -16.01 21.75
C GLY A 41 -26.65 -15.85 20.62
N LEU A 42 -26.22 -15.57 19.38
CA LEU A 42 -27.14 -15.54 18.24
C LEU A 42 -27.56 -16.96 17.85
N ALA A 43 -28.86 -17.18 17.63
CA ALA A 43 -29.37 -18.47 17.22
C ALA A 43 -28.82 -18.87 15.83
N ALA A 44 -28.29 -20.08 15.71
CA ALA A 44 -27.67 -20.58 14.48
C ALA A 44 -28.56 -20.47 13.21
N PRO A 45 -29.89 -20.71 13.26
CA PRO A 45 -30.74 -20.50 12.09
C PRO A 45 -30.74 -19.04 11.60
N ILE A 46 -30.74 -18.07 12.51
CA ILE A 46 -30.70 -16.64 12.18
C ILE A 46 -29.32 -16.27 11.62
N GLU A 47 -28.24 -16.77 12.24
CA GLU A 47 -26.87 -16.56 11.76
C GLU A 47 -26.71 -17.07 10.32
N ASN A 48 -27.15 -18.30 10.03
CA ASN A 48 -27.08 -18.90 8.70
C ASN A 48 -27.92 -18.14 7.67
N MET A 49 -29.13 -17.70 8.05
CA MET A 49 -29.97 -16.87 7.18
C MET A 49 -29.27 -15.55 6.83
N ILE A 50 -28.67 -14.87 7.81
CA ILE A 50 -27.91 -13.63 7.59
C ILE A 50 -26.73 -13.89 6.64
N LEU A 51 -25.93 -14.94 6.90
CA LEU A 51 -24.77 -15.28 6.07
C LEU A 51 -25.18 -15.60 4.63
N LYS A 52 -26.29 -16.31 4.41
CA LYS A 52 -26.85 -16.59 3.09
C LYS A 52 -27.16 -15.30 2.32
N TYR A 53 -27.85 -14.34 2.95
CA TYR A 53 -28.20 -13.08 2.30
C TYR A 53 -26.99 -12.15 2.11
N VAL A 54 -26.05 -12.14 3.06
CA VAL A 54 -24.78 -11.40 2.91
C VAL A 54 -24.00 -11.96 1.72
N LYS A 55 -23.91 -13.28 1.57
CA LYS A 55 -23.27 -13.92 0.41
C LYS A 55 -23.97 -13.56 -0.90
N ALA A 56 -25.29 -13.68 -0.98
CA ALA A 56 -26.03 -13.33 -2.19
C ALA A 56 -25.81 -11.85 -2.59
N LYS A 57 -25.79 -10.95 -1.60
CA LYS A 57 -25.49 -9.53 -1.83
C LYS A 57 -24.05 -9.28 -2.24
N ALA A 58 -23.09 -10.02 -1.66
CA ALA A 58 -21.69 -9.97 -2.03
C ALA A 58 -21.47 -10.39 -3.48
N ASP A 59 -22.07 -11.50 -3.90
CA ASP A 59 -21.96 -12.03 -5.27
C ASP A 59 -22.51 -11.00 -6.28
N TRP A 60 -23.71 -10.44 -6.02
CA TRP A 60 -24.26 -9.36 -6.84
C TRP A 60 -23.35 -8.11 -6.89
N TRP A 61 -22.83 -7.70 -5.73
CA TRP A 61 -22.01 -6.50 -5.60
C TRP A 61 -20.68 -6.65 -6.36
N THR A 62 -20.05 -7.81 -6.29
CA THR A 62 -18.80 -8.15 -6.98
C THR A 62 -19.02 -8.26 -8.49
N ASN A 63 -20.05 -8.99 -8.94
CA ASN A 63 -20.38 -9.10 -10.37
C ASN A 63 -20.68 -7.74 -10.99
N SER A 64 -21.45 -6.89 -10.29
CA SER A 64 -21.70 -5.52 -10.71
C SER A 64 -20.42 -4.68 -10.77
N THR A 65 -19.44 -4.95 -9.91
CA THR A 65 -18.15 -4.25 -9.90
C THR A 65 -17.35 -4.60 -11.15
N TYR A 66 -17.22 -5.88 -11.47
CA TYR A 66 -16.48 -6.33 -12.66
C TYR A 66 -17.16 -5.90 -13.96
N TYR A 67 -18.49 -6.02 -14.04
CA TYR A 67 -19.24 -5.53 -15.20
C TYR A 67 -18.97 -4.04 -15.48
N ASN A 68 -19.04 -3.20 -14.45
CA ASN A 68 -18.78 -1.77 -14.60
C ASN A 68 -17.30 -1.48 -14.89
N ARG A 69 -16.37 -2.28 -14.34
CA ARG A 69 -14.94 -2.12 -14.65
C ARG A 69 -14.67 -2.38 -16.12
N GLU A 70 -15.25 -3.43 -16.70
CA GLU A 70 -15.11 -3.73 -18.13
C GLU A 70 -15.73 -2.64 -19.02
N ARG A 71 -16.86 -2.06 -18.61
CA ARG A 71 -17.44 -0.90 -19.31
C ARG A 71 -16.52 0.32 -19.31
N ILE A 72 -15.91 0.63 -18.16
CA ILE A 72 -14.93 1.73 -18.03
C ILE A 72 -13.73 1.47 -18.94
N LYS A 73 -13.17 0.25 -18.89
CA LYS A 73 -12.00 -0.12 -19.72
C LYS A 73 -12.25 0.00 -21.22
N ARG A 74 -13.47 -0.31 -21.68
CA ARG A 74 -13.87 -0.21 -23.09
C ARG A 74 -14.25 1.21 -23.53
N GLY A 75 -14.21 2.20 -22.64
CA GLY A 75 -14.61 3.56 -22.95
C GLY A 75 -16.11 3.73 -23.21
N ALA A 76 -16.96 2.84 -22.68
CA ALA A 76 -18.41 3.01 -22.79
C ALA A 76 -18.88 4.25 -22.02
N THR A 77 -20.03 4.80 -22.37
CA THR A 77 -20.62 5.93 -21.63
C THR A 77 -20.90 5.54 -20.17
N VAL A 78 -20.17 6.15 -19.24
CA VAL A 78 -20.24 5.92 -17.81
C VAL A 78 -20.22 7.26 -17.06
N ASP A 79 -21.01 7.37 -16.00
CA ASP A 79 -21.01 8.55 -15.15
C ASP A 79 -19.75 8.61 -14.26
N LYS A 80 -19.28 9.83 -13.97
CA LYS A 80 -18.16 10.09 -13.05
C LYS A 80 -18.40 9.46 -11.67
N THR A 81 -19.65 9.48 -11.18
CA THR A 81 -20.01 8.85 -9.90
C THR A 81 -19.83 7.34 -9.95
N LEU A 82 -20.12 6.72 -11.09
CA LEU A 82 -19.92 5.28 -11.29
C LEU A 82 -18.44 4.93 -11.23
N CYS A 83 -17.55 5.70 -11.88
CA CYS A 83 -16.11 5.48 -11.82
C CYS A 83 -15.58 5.57 -10.38
N LYS A 84 -15.96 6.62 -9.64
CA LYS A 84 -15.56 6.76 -8.22
C LYS A 84 -16.06 5.62 -7.34
N LYS A 85 -17.31 5.20 -7.53
CA LYS A 85 -17.86 4.05 -6.82
C LYS A 85 -17.10 2.78 -7.19
N ASN A 86 -16.85 2.54 -8.49
CA ASN A 86 -16.15 1.34 -8.97
C ASN A 86 -14.73 1.25 -8.40
N LEU A 87 -13.97 2.34 -8.41
CA LEU A 87 -12.67 2.43 -7.77
C LEU A 87 -12.73 2.01 -6.30
N GLY A 88 -13.62 2.62 -5.51
CA GLY A 88 -13.78 2.26 -4.09
C GLY A 88 -14.24 0.81 -3.85
N ARG A 89 -14.94 0.19 -4.81
CA ARG A 89 -15.28 -1.24 -4.76
C ARG A 89 -14.06 -2.11 -5.04
N LEU A 90 -13.31 -1.81 -6.11
CA LEU A 90 -12.11 -2.55 -6.49
C LEU A 90 -11.02 -2.47 -5.43
N THR A 91 -10.80 -1.31 -4.82
CA THR A 91 -9.85 -1.16 -3.69
C THR A 91 -10.20 -2.09 -2.54
N ARG A 92 -11.49 -2.22 -2.19
CA ARG A 92 -11.93 -3.16 -1.14
C ARG A 92 -11.70 -4.62 -1.52
N LEU A 93 -12.01 -5.00 -2.77
CA LEU A 93 -11.76 -6.36 -3.25
C LEU A 93 -10.27 -6.69 -3.24
N TRP A 94 -9.43 -5.74 -3.70
CA TRP A 94 -7.99 -5.89 -3.70
C TRP A 94 -7.45 -6.09 -2.28
N LEU A 95 -7.87 -5.24 -1.33
CA LEU A 95 -7.45 -5.37 0.08
C LEU A 95 -7.90 -6.68 0.73
N LYS A 96 -9.12 -7.16 0.42
CA LYS A 96 -9.59 -8.47 0.90
C LYS A 96 -8.69 -9.60 0.39
N ASN A 97 -8.33 -9.58 -0.90
CA ASN A 97 -7.44 -10.56 -1.49
C ASN A 97 -6.02 -10.46 -0.93
N GLU A 98 -5.52 -9.25 -0.70
CA GLU A 98 -4.18 -9.04 -0.12
C GLU A 98 -4.11 -9.53 1.33
N GLN A 99 -5.15 -9.30 2.13
CA GLN A 99 -5.23 -9.85 3.50
C GLN A 99 -5.25 -11.38 3.49
N GLU A 100 -6.01 -12.00 2.58
CA GLU A 100 -6.02 -13.47 2.43
C GLU A 100 -4.64 -13.99 1.99
N ARG A 101 -3.99 -13.33 1.03
CA ARG A 101 -2.65 -13.71 0.55
C ARG A 101 -1.62 -13.68 1.67
N GLN A 102 -1.66 -12.66 2.53
CA GLN A 102 -0.76 -12.51 3.68
C GLN A 102 -1.07 -13.54 4.78
N HIS A 103 -2.35 -13.83 5.02
CA HIS A 103 -2.77 -14.88 5.95
C HIS A 103 -2.32 -16.27 5.48
N ALA A 104 -2.50 -16.58 4.19
CA ALA A 104 -2.02 -17.81 3.57
C ALA A 104 -0.50 -17.95 3.70
N TYR A 105 0.27 -16.90 3.40
CA TYR A 105 1.73 -16.92 3.59
C TYR A 105 2.15 -17.24 5.04
N ARG A 106 1.47 -16.65 6.03
CA ARG A 106 1.75 -16.94 7.44
C ARG A 106 1.39 -18.37 7.84
N LYS A 107 0.34 -18.92 7.24
CA LYS A 107 -0.14 -20.28 7.53
C LYS A 107 0.73 -21.34 6.85
N ASP A 108 1.03 -21.15 5.58
CA ASP A 108 1.73 -22.13 4.73
C ASP A 108 3.25 -22.03 4.89
N GLY A 109 3.76 -20.88 5.35
CA GLY A 109 5.16 -20.59 5.51
C GLY A 109 5.80 -19.96 4.26
N PRO A 110 7.12 -19.75 4.26
CA PRO A 110 7.83 -19.19 3.13
C PRO A 110 7.70 -20.04 1.87
N TYR A 111 7.34 -19.41 0.75
CA TYR A 111 7.27 -20.09 -0.55
C TYR A 111 8.65 -20.38 -1.17
N ILE A 112 9.71 -19.77 -0.63
CA ILE A 112 11.09 -20.06 -0.98
C ILE A 112 11.60 -21.19 -0.08
N SER A 113 12.11 -22.25 -0.69
CA SER A 113 12.71 -23.36 0.06
C SER A 113 14.04 -22.93 0.68
N GLY A 114 14.48 -23.64 1.73
CA GLY A 114 15.78 -23.37 2.34
C GLY A 114 16.95 -23.57 1.37
N GLU A 115 16.84 -24.57 0.49
CA GLU A 115 17.84 -24.87 -0.54
C GLU A 115 17.92 -23.74 -1.58
N ASP A 116 16.78 -23.29 -2.11
CA ASP A 116 16.73 -22.18 -3.07
C ASP A 116 17.24 -20.88 -2.43
N GLY A 117 16.91 -20.65 -1.15
CA GLY A 117 17.39 -19.50 -0.39
C GLY A 117 18.92 -19.47 -0.27
N VAL A 118 19.52 -20.62 0.05
CA VAL A 118 20.98 -20.77 0.10
C VAL A 118 21.58 -20.58 -1.28
N ALA A 119 21.00 -21.18 -2.32
CA ALA A 119 21.50 -21.05 -3.69
C ALA A 119 21.50 -19.59 -4.19
N ILE A 120 20.40 -18.84 -3.96
CA ILE A 120 20.30 -17.42 -4.31
C ILE A 120 21.34 -16.59 -3.55
N TYR A 121 21.49 -16.84 -2.25
CA TYR A 121 22.46 -16.15 -1.40
C TYR A 121 23.90 -16.41 -1.87
N THR A 122 24.29 -17.67 -2.05
CA THR A 122 25.63 -18.07 -2.49
C THR A 122 25.97 -17.48 -3.87
N ASN A 123 25.03 -17.51 -4.81
CA ASN A 123 25.23 -16.90 -6.13
C ASN A 123 25.45 -15.39 -6.04
N THR A 124 24.72 -14.71 -5.15
CA THR A 124 24.89 -13.26 -4.92
C THR A 124 26.25 -12.95 -4.29
N VAL A 125 26.70 -13.76 -3.32
CA VAL A 125 28.04 -13.65 -2.70
C VAL A 125 29.13 -13.81 -3.75
N HIS A 126 29.10 -14.91 -4.53
CA HIS A 126 30.10 -15.13 -5.58
C HIS A 126 30.12 -14.02 -6.62
N TRP A 127 28.94 -13.49 -7.00
CA TRP A 127 28.86 -12.34 -7.91
C TRP A 127 29.56 -11.11 -7.34
N LEU A 128 29.21 -10.71 -6.12
CA LEU A 128 29.79 -9.53 -5.47
C LEU A 128 31.30 -9.67 -5.21
N GLU A 129 31.77 -10.87 -4.83
CA GLU A 129 33.20 -11.17 -4.67
C GLU A 129 33.96 -11.08 -6.00
N SER A 130 33.40 -11.64 -7.09
CA SER A 130 34.02 -11.58 -8.43
C SER A 130 34.19 -10.14 -8.92
N ARG A 131 33.29 -9.25 -8.50
CA ARG A 131 33.31 -7.80 -8.78
C ARG A 131 34.15 -7.02 -7.78
N LYS A 132 34.73 -7.68 -6.77
CA LYS A 132 35.47 -7.07 -5.65
C LYS A 132 34.67 -5.93 -5.01
N PHE A 133 33.36 -6.14 -4.85
CA PHE A 133 32.46 -5.13 -4.33
C PHE A 133 32.77 -4.82 -2.86
N SER A 134 32.96 -3.55 -2.53
CA SER A 134 33.04 -3.09 -1.14
C SER A 134 31.65 -2.73 -0.66
N PRO A 135 31.14 -3.31 0.44
CA PRO A 135 29.84 -2.94 1.00
C PRO A 135 29.69 -1.44 1.24
N ILE A 136 28.47 -0.93 1.05
CA ILE A 136 28.12 0.47 1.33
C ILE A 136 28.16 0.65 2.86
N PRO A 137 28.98 1.58 3.39
CA PRO A 137 29.03 1.84 4.82
C PRO A 137 27.76 2.55 5.31
N PHE A 138 27.57 2.60 6.62
CA PHE A 138 26.59 3.52 7.20
C PHE A 138 27.03 4.98 6.93
N PRO A 139 26.10 5.92 6.67
CA PRO A 139 26.43 7.34 6.48
C PRO A 139 27.27 7.89 7.65
N PRO A 140 28.57 8.19 7.44
CA PRO A 140 29.45 8.65 8.53
C PRO A 140 28.93 9.94 9.17
N LEU A 141 29.23 10.20 10.44
CA LEU A 141 28.78 11.43 11.13
C LEU A 141 29.14 12.70 10.37
N ASN A 142 30.39 12.76 9.87
CA ASN A 142 30.92 13.88 9.10
C ASN A 142 31.11 13.47 7.63
N TYR A 143 30.02 13.21 6.92
CA TYR A 143 30.09 12.83 5.51
C TYR A 143 30.05 14.06 4.60
N LYS A 144 31.02 14.14 3.69
CA LYS A 144 31.26 15.33 2.85
C LYS A 144 30.06 15.73 1.98
N HIS A 145 29.23 14.76 1.58
CA HIS A 145 28.11 14.99 0.67
C HIS A 145 26.75 15.03 1.37
N ASP A 146 26.69 14.95 2.70
CA ASP A 146 25.44 14.88 3.47
C ASP A 146 24.44 15.99 3.13
N THR A 147 24.89 17.23 3.22
CA THR A 147 24.01 18.39 2.98
C THR A 147 23.51 18.41 1.54
N LYS A 148 24.33 17.97 0.57
CA LYS A 148 23.94 17.91 -0.84
C LYS A 148 22.86 16.86 -1.07
N LEU A 149 23.03 15.67 -0.49
CA LEU A 149 22.05 14.59 -0.58
C LEU A 149 20.74 14.99 0.10
N LEU A 150 20.81 15.66 1.25
CA LEU A 150 19.63 16.18 1.93
C LEU A 150 18.88 17.20 1.07
N ILE A 151 19.59 18.16 0.45
CA ILE A 151 18.94 19.15 -0.43
C ILE A 151 18.22 18.46 -1.60
N LEU A 152 18.87 17.51 -2.28
CA LEU A 152 18.25 16.75 -3.38
C LEU A 152 17.02 15.96 -2.92
N ALA A 153 17.08 15.34 -1.73
CA ALA A 153 15.96 14.63 -1.15
C ALA A 153 14.77 15.57 -0.85
N LEU A 154 15.04 16.73 -0.25
CA LEU A 154 14.01 17.73 0.08
C LEU A 154 13.39 18.36 -1.17
N GLU A 155 14.18 18.59 -2.23
CA GLU A 155 13.68 19.08 -3.52
C GLU A 155 12.69 18.09 -4.14
N ARG A 156 13.06 16.80 -4.24
CA ARG A 156 12.17 15.74 -4.73
C ARG A 156 10.86 15.65 -3.95
N LEU A 157 10.91 15.81 -2.63
CA LEU A 157 9.70 15.78 -1.80
C LEU A 157 8.81 17.01 -2.04
N LYS A 158 9.41 18.20 -2.18
CA LYS A 158 8.72 19.47 -2.42
C LYS A 158 8.02 19.52 -3.78
N GLU A 159 8.62 18.94 -4.82
CA GLU A 159 8.08 18.92 -6.19
C GLU A 159 6.67 18.30 -6.27
N ASN A 160 6.37 17.30 -5.41
CA ASN A 160 5.06 16.65 -5.34
C ASN A 160 3.90 17.60 -4.99
N TYR A 161 4.21 18.78 -4.45
CA TYR A 161 3.24 19.76 -3.98
C TYR A 161 3.22 21.03 -4.83
N ALA A 162 4.19 21.24 -5.73
CA ALA A 162 4.33 22.47 -6.50
C ALA A 162 3.09 22.80 -7.36
N ALA A 163 2.43 21.78 -7.92
CA ALA A 163 1.25 21.95 -8.76
C ALA A 163 -0.09 21.90 -8.00
N LYS A 164 -0.10 21.66 -6.68
CA LYS A 164 -1.34 21.46 -5.91
C LYS A 164 -1.89 22.79 -5.39
N ALA A 165 -3.10 23.15 -5.85
CA ALA A 165 -3.80 24.35 -5.39
C ALA A 165 -4.36 24.25 -3.96
N ARG A 166 -4.59 23.03 -3.44
CA ARG A 166 -5.14 22.81 -2.10
C ARG A 166 -4.36 21.71 -1.39
N LEU A 167 -3.93 22.03 -0.18
CA LEU A 167 -3.17 21.13 0.68
C LEU A 167 -4.01 20.70 1.87
N ASN A 168 -3.99 19.40 2.18
CA ASN A 168 -4.57 18.84 3.39
C ASN A 168 -3.63 19.09 4.60
N GLN A 169 -4.02 18.64 5.80
CA GLN A 169 -3.23 18.87 7.01
C GLN A 169 -1.86 18.18 6.96
N THR A 170 -1.82 16.89 6.61
CA THR A 170 -0.58 16.10 6.52
C THR A 170 0.42 16.69 5.52
N GLN A 171 -0.06 17.21 4.40
CA GLN A 171 0.77 17.84 3.37
C GLN A 171 1.36 19.17 3.84
N ARG A 172 0.63 19.94 4.66
CA ARG A 172 1.16 21.16 5.28
C ARG A 172 2.21 20.84 6.34
N GLU A 173 1.97 19.81 7.12
CA GLU A 173 2.94 19.28 8.08
C GLU A 173 4.22 18.84 7.38
N GLU A 174 4.11 18.11 6.26
CA GLU A 174 5.26 17.71 5.44
C GLU A 174 6.05 18.91 4.92
N LEU A 175 5.39 19.92 4.35
CA LEU A 175 6.07 21.13 3.90
C LEU A 175 6.75 21.88 5.04
N SER A 176 6.12 21.96 6.21
CA SER A 176 6.73 22.59 7.39
C SER A 176 7.98 21.83 7.85
N LEU A 177 7.95 20.50 7.83
CA LEU A 177 9.13 19.67 8.17
C LEU A 177 10.25 19.82 7.13
N ILE A 178 9.91 19.95 5.85
CA ILE A 178 10.86 20.21 4.77
C ILE A 178 11.53 21.58 4.98
N GLU A 179 10.75 22.63 5.25
CA GLU A 179 11.26 23.99 5.53
C GLU A 179 12.19 23.98 6.75
N GLN A 180 11.79 23.35 7.85
CA GLN A 180 12.64 23.19 9.03
C GLN A 180 13.96 22.45 8.71
N ALA A 181 13.92 21.47 7.82
CA ALA A 181 15.11 20.73 7.41
C ALA A 181 16.04 21.57 6.52
N TYR A 182 15.52 22.54 5.76
CA TYR A 182 16.32 23.53 5.05
C TYR A 182 16.96 24.54 6.00
N ASP A 183 16.21 25.00 7.00
CA ASP A 183 16.68 26.00 7.98
C ASP A 183 17.76 25.43 8.91
N ASN A 184 17.60 24.18 9.36
CA ASN A 184 18.57 23.50 10.23
C ASN A 184 18.96 22.10 9.70
N PRO A 185 19.80 22.02 8.65
CA PRO A 185 20.14 20.75 8.01
C PRO A 185 20.95 19.82 8.91
N HIS A 186 21.75 20.34 9.84
CA HIS A 186 22.55 19.51 10.75
C HIS A 186 21.68 18.76 11.76
N GLU A 187 20.67 19.42 12.31
CA GLU A 187 19.69 18.78 13.19
C GLU A 187 18.86 17.75 12.43
N ALA A 188 18.42 18.07 11.22
CA ALA A 188 17.68 17.14 10.36
C ALA A 188 18.51 15.88 10.05
N LEU A 189 19.78 16.02 9.66
CA LEU A 189 20.70 14.90 9.42
C LEU A 189 20.94 14.06 10.68
N SER A 190 21.10 14.70 11.84
CA SER A 190 21.25 13.99 13.11
C SER A 190 20.00 13.15 13.42
N ARG A 191 18.80 13.72 13.21
CA ARG A 191 17.52 13.01 13.37
C ARG A 191 17.40 11.83 12.40
N ILE A 192 17.71 12.03 11.12
CA ILE A 192 17.69 10.99 10.08
C ILE A 192 18.62 9.83 10.47
N LYS A 193 19.88 10.11 10.78
CA LYS A 193 20.85 9.07 11.18
C LYS A 193 20.42 8.35 12.46
N ARG A 194 19.84 9.06 13.42
CA ARG A 194 19.25 8.44 14.61
C ARG A 194 18.12 7.49 14.25
N HIS A 195 17.20 7.88 13.36
CA HIS A 195 16.11 7.00 12.90
C HIS A 195 16.67 5.73 12.24
N LEU A 196 17.67 5.86 11.35
CA LEU A 196 18.32 4.71 10.71
C LEU A 196 18.93 3.73 11.75
N LEU A 197 19.52 4.26 12.83
CA LEU A 197 20.10 3.44 13.89
C LEU A 197 19.05 2.75 14.76
N THR A 198 18.02 3.48 15.21
CA THR A 198 17.17 3.02 16.32
C THR A 198 15.78 2.57 15.93
N MET A 199 15.20 3.07 14.83
CA MET A 199 13.81 2.76 14.48
C MET A 199 13.70 1.44 13.74
N ARG A 200 12.85 0.54 14.25
CA ARG A 200 12.52 -0.77 13.64
C ARG A 200 11.01 -1.05 13.58
N ALA A 201 10.20 -0.16 14.17
CA ALA A 201 8.75 -0.16 14.08
C ALA A 201 8.31 1.22 13.59
N PHE A 202 7.44 1.24 12.59
CA PHE A 202 7.02 2.43 11.86
C PHE A 202 5.50 2.60 11.98
N LYS A 203 5.00 3.79 11.62
CA LYS A 203 3.55 4.03 11.59
C LYS A 203 2.88 3.26 10.47
N GLU A 204 1.55 3.19 10.51
CA GLU A 204 0.79 2.58 9.43
C GLU A 204 0.91 3.40 8.14
N VAL A 205 0.99 2.70 7.01
CA VAL A 205 1.01 3.30 5.69
C VAL A 205 -0.38 3.19 5.10
N SER A 206 -0.95 4.33 4.72
CA SER A 206 -2.26 4.36 4.06
C SER A 206 -2.12 4.01 2.59
N ILE A 207 -3.14 3.39 2.01
CA ILE A 207 -3.18 3.02 0.60
C ILE A 207 -4.43 3.55 -0.09
N GLU A 208 -4.21 4.21 -1.22
CA GLU A 208 -5.24 4.62 -2.16
C GLU A 208 -4.93 4.03 -3.54
N PHE A 209 -5.85 4.20 -4.49
CA PHE A 209 -5.61 3.78 -5.87
C PHE A 209 -5.87 4.92 -6.83
N ASN A 210 -4.92 5.13 -7.73
CA ASN A 210 -5.11 5.97 -8.90
C ASN A 210 -5.76 5.14 -10.01
N ASP A 211 -6.85 5.63 -10.58
CA ASP A 211 -7.53 4.95 -11.69
C ASP A 211 -7.00 5.46 -13.02
N GLN A 212 -6.23 4.62 -13.71
CA GLN A 212 -5.76 4.86 -15.09
C GLN A 212 -6.79 4.38 -16.13
N TYR A 213 -8.04 4.12 -15.70
CA TYR A 213 -9.18 3.55 -16.44
C TYR A 213 -8.98 2.11 -16.94
N LEU A 214 -7.77 1.75 -17.35
CA LEU A 214 -7.39 0.41 -17.80
C LEU A 214 -6.95 -0.46 -16.63
N TYR A 215 -6.00 0.03 -15.83
CA TYR A 215 -5.50 -0.59 -14.63
C TYR A 215 -5.57 0.40 -13.45
N LEU A 216 -5.35 -0.11 -12.25
CA LEU A 216 -5.29 0.69 -11.03
C LEU A 216 -3.85 0.67 -10.51
N VAL A 217 -3.36 1.83 -10.05
CA VAL A 217 -2.02 1.96 -9.47
C VAL A 217 -2.16 2.25 -7.99
N PRO A 218 -1.57 1.44 -7.09
CA PRO A 218 -1.58 1.75 -5.67
C PRO A 218 -0.74 3.01 -5.39
N ILE A 219 -1.27 3.91 -4.57
CA ILE A 219 -0.57 5.06 -4.02
C ILE A 219 -0.46 4.84 -2.52
N TYR A 220 0.76 4.87 -2.01
CA TYR A 220 1.05 4.76 -0.59
C TYR A 220 1.26 6.14 0.01
N ASP A 221 0.65 6.39 1.17
CA ASP A 221 0.82 7.61 1.96
C ASP A 221 1.55 7.25 3.26
N ILE A 222 2.75 7.79 3.40
CA ILE A 222 3.74 7.49 4.45
C ILE A 222 3.88 8.73 5.34
N ASP A 223 4.17 8.53 6.63
CA ASP A 223 4.43 9.63 7.56
C ASP A 223 5.50 10.60 7.00
N PRO A 224 5.24 11.92 6.98
CA PRO A 224 6.21 12.93 6.56
C PRO A 224 7.63 12.81 7.15
N LEU A 225 7.76 12.46 8.43
CA LEU A 225 9.08 12.30 9.07
C LEU A 225 9.83 11.06 8.57
N GLU A 226 9.10 9.97 8.34
CA GLU A 226 9.64 8.73 7.76
C GLU A 226 10.04 8.99 6.29
N LYS A 227 9.19 9.69 5.53
CA LYS A 227 9.48 10.09 4.14
C LYS A 227 10.77 10.89 3.97
N ILE A 228 11.08 11.84 4.86
CA ILE A 228 12.34 12.61 4.80
C ILE A 228 13.54 11.69 5.03
N THR A 229 13.41 10.74 5.96
CA THR A 229 14.47 9.76 6.28
C THR A 229 14.70 8.83 5.08
N ASP A 230 13.62 8.31 4.48
CA ASP A 230 13.66 7.43 3.33
C ASP A 230 14.21 8.13 2.09
N ALA A 231 13.80 9.38 1.84
CA ALA A 231 14.29 10.16 0.71
C ALA A 231 15.80 10.43 0.80
N TYR A 232 16.31 10.77 1.99
CA TYR A 232 17.75 10.90 2.19
C TYR A 232 18.47 9.55 2.00
N LEU A 233 17.92 8.47 2.54
CA LEU A 233 18.51 7.13 2.41
C LEU A 233 18.55 6.68 0.94
N ASP A 234 17.50 6.95 0.17
CA ASP A 234 17.43 6.71 -1.28
C ASP A 234 18.57 7.44 -2.00
N GLN A 235 18.73 8.75 -1.76
CA GLN A 235 19.82 9.53 -2.37
C GLN A 235 21.21 8.99 -1.98
N TYR A 236 21.40 8.62 -0.71
CA TYR A 236 22.65 8.05 -0.23
C TYR A 236 22.98 6.71 -0.90
N LEU A 237 22.01 5.79 -0.94
CA LEU A 237 22.20 4.46 -1.52
C LEU A 237 22.48 4.53 -3.01
N TRP A 238 21.76 5.37 -3.77
CA TRP A 238 22.02 5.52 -5.21
C TRP A 238 23.41 6.09 -5.50
N LEU A 239 23.83 7.12 -4.76
CA LEU A 239 25.16 7.69 -4.92
C LEU A 239 26.26 6.65 -4.64
N GLU A 240 26.18 5.97 -3.50
CA GLU A 240 27.22 5.02 -3.08
C GLU A 240 27.22 3.74 -3.94
N ALA A 241 26.05 3.32 -4.43
CA ALA A 241 25.89 2.18 -5.34
C ALA A 241 26.52 2.46 -6.72
N ASP A 242 26.32 3.65 -7.28
CA ASP A 242 26.92 4.05 -8.55
C ASP A 242 28.44 4.20 -8.43
N GLN A 243 28.92 4.85 -7.36
CA GLN A 243 30.36 4.98 -7.07
C GLN A 243 31.08 3.63 -6.94
N ARG A 244 30.37 2.58 -6.51
CA ARG A 244 30.89 1.21 -6.38
C ARG A 244 30.55 0.31 -7.57
N MET A 245 29.91 0.84 -8.61
CA MET A 245 29.45 0.10 -9.78
C MET A 245 28.66 -1.16 -9.39
N LEU A 246 27.76 -1.04 -8.41
CA LEU A 246 26.94 -2.14 -7.91
C LEU A 246 26.05 -2.72 -9.02
N PHE A 247 25.41 -1.84 -9.79
CA PHE A 247 24.51 -2.24 -10.87
C PHE A 247 25.29 -2.38 -12.19
N PRO A 248 25.23 -3.56 -12.84
CA PRO A 248 25.79 -3.74 -14.17
C PRO A 248 25.07 -2.89 -15.23
N ASN A 249 25.74 -2.66 -16.35
CA ASN A 249 25.24 -1.83 -17.46
C ASN A 249 23.95 -2.35 -18.12
N TRP A 250 23.61 -3.62 -17.96
CA TRP A 250 22.35 -4.20 -18.47
C TRP A 250 21.14 -3.93 -17.56
N VAL A 251 21.34 -3.41 -16.36
CA VAL A 251 20.25 -3.00 -15.49
C VAL A 251 19.69 -1.67 -16.01
N LYS A 252 18.42 -1.67 -16.40
CA LYS A 252 17.70 -0.52 -16.94
C LYS A 252 16.38 -0.32 -16.19
N PRO A 253 15.86 0.92 -16.05
CA PRO A 253 16.39 2.19 -16.57
C PRO A 253 17.69 2.65 -15.90
N SER A 254 18.49 3.47 -16.59
CA SER A 254 19.75 4.06 -16.09
C SER A 254 19.88 5.53 -16.47
N ASP A 255 20.59 6.33 -15.67
CA ASP A 255 20.69 7.78 -15.84
C ASP A 255 21.41 8.25 -17.12
N SER A 256 22.16 7.36 -17.78
CA SER A 256 22.94 7.69 -18.98
C SER A 256 22.10 7.95 -20.23
N GLU A 257 20.84 7.51 -20.25
CA GLU A 257 20.02 7.56 -21.47
C GLU A 257 18.50 7.57 -21.21
N PRO A 258 17.73 8.31 -22.03
CA PRO A 258 16.28 8.22 -21.99
C PRO A 258 15.77 6.93 -22.65
N PRO A 259 14.55 6.45 -22.33
CA PRO A 259 14.02 5.20 -22.88
C PRO A 259 14.03 5.08 -24.42
N PRO A 260 13.74 6.14 -25.21
CA PRO A 260 13.83 6.05 -26.67
C PRO A 260 15.26 5.80 -27.18
N LEU A 261 16.28 6.34 -26.51
CA LEU A 261 17.68 6.10 -26.88
C LEU A 261 18.11 4.68 -26.52
N LEU A 262 17.60 4.12 -25.41
CA LEU A 262 17.82 2.71 -25.06
C LEU A 262 17.27 1.77 -26.13
N VAL A 263 16.09 2.03 -26.69
CA VAL A 263 15.49 1.22 -27.77
C VAL A 263 16.29 1.31 -29.07
N TYR A 264 16.95 2.45 -29.31
CA TYR A 264 17.77 2.65 -30.49
C TYR A 264 19.11 1.90 -30.44
N LYS A 265 19.68 1.70 -29.24
CA LYS A 265 20.95 1.00 -29.02
C LYS A 265 20.78 -0.51 -29.03
#